data_AF-A0A7J6R421-F1
#
_entry.id   AF-A0A7J6R421-F1
#
_cell.length_a   1.000
_cell.length_b   1.000
_cell.length_c   1.000
_cell.angle_alpha   90.00
_cell.angle_beta   90.00
_cell.angle_gamma   90.00
#
_symmetry.space_group_name_H-M   'P 1'
#
loop_
_entity.id
_entity.type
_entity.pdbx_description
1 polymer ?
#
loop_
_entity_poly.entity_id
_entity_poly.type
_entity_poly.pdbx_seq_one_letter_code
_entity_poly.pdbx_strand_id
1 'polypeptide(L)'
;MKLCGLGQCCLVRHWFAKLDGDGDGKVDLMDWMNSVSLTELSEIMMREPGVEGPRLETVLTEEDLRLLQSMYRRVDAVCKAAFDSGVKILIDAEWTAIQPAIDKVATSMMRKYNRDDRRGPIVYNTYQTYLKDARRRVNRDLQMAQREGYRFACKVVRGAYIVSERMKAEEDGRESPICDTYEATSASYHGVIEDLLDHASRPSIIIATHNADTVKFAVKKLSNCPPERRDDVMFAQLYGMADPITYILAKEGYRACKLVPYGPISNVVPYLIRRAQENSAMLGTPAVAQERALLFAEAWRRLTGRGS
;
A
#
# COMPACT_ATOMS: atom_id res chain seq x y z
N MET A 1 21.01 -17.91 6.80
CA MET A 1 21.53 -19.25 6.48
C MET A 1 23.05 -19.18 6.61
N LYS A 2 23.70 -20.03 7.41
CA LYS A 2 25.18 -20.02 7.52
C LYS A 2 25.77 -20.50 6.19
N LEU A 3 26.24 -19.58 5.35
CA LEU A 3 27.01 -19.89 4.16
C LEU A 3 28.47 -20.15 4.54
N CYS A 4 28.73 -21.24 5.27
CA CYS A 4 30.09 -21.77 5.39
C CYS A 4 30.23 -22.92 4.39
N GLY A 5 30.94 -22.69 3.27
CA GLY A 5 31.35 -23.78 2.36
C GLY A 5 31.64 -23.43 0.90
N LEU A 6 31.37 -22.21 0.40
CA LEU A 6 31.55 -21.87 -1.03
C LEU A 6 32.68 -20.86 -1.27
N GLY A 7 33.85 -21.13 -0.69
CA GLY A 7 34.98 -20.20 -0.64
C GLY A 7 35.76 -19.94 -1.94
N GLN A 8 35.33 -20.42 -3.12
CA GLN A 8 36.22 -20.45 -4.31
C GLN A 8 35.66 -19.94 -5.66
N CYS A 9 34.43 -19.42 -5.76
CA CYS A 9 33.96 -18.82 -7.01
C CYS A 9 34.00 -17.28 -6.95
N CYS A 10 34.68 -16.61 -7.90
CA CYS A 10 34.73 -15.15 -8.02
C CYS A 10 33.32 -14.53 -8.08
N LEU A 11 32.37 -15.25 -8.67
CA LEU A 11 30.96 -14.87 -8.76
C LEU A 11 30.32 -14.76 -7.36
N VAL A 12 30.57 -15.73 -6.49
CA VAL A 12 30.01 -15.76 -5.11
C VAL A 12 30.57 -14.62 -4.27
N ARG A 13 31.87 -14.31 -4.39
CA ARG A 13 32.46 -13.16 -3.68
C ARG A 13 31.94 -11.82 -4.21
N HIS A 14 31.74 -11.69 -5.52
CA HIS A 14 31.14 -10.51 -6.13
C HIS A 14 29.71 -10.29 -5.64
N TRP A 15 28.86 -11.34 -5.67
CA TRP A 15 27.50 -11.26 -5.18
C TRP A 15 27.42 -11.03 -3.68
N PHE A 16 28.28 -11.68 -2.88
CA PHE A 16 28.31 -11.47 -1.43
C PHE A 16 28.67 -10.01 -1.10
N ALA A 17 29.72 -9.45 -1.69
CA ALA A 17 30.11 -8.06 -1.48
C ALA A 17 29.08 -7.04 -2.00
N LYS A 18 28.23 -7.44 -2.96
CA LYS A 18 27.13 -6.64 -3.47
C LYS A 18 25.87 -6.74 -2.61
N LEU A 19 25.64 -7.92 -2.02
CA LEU A 19 24.49 -8.21 -1.16
C LEU A 19 24.66 -7.62 0.24
N ASP A 20 25.85 -7.79 0.83
CA ASP A 20 26.29 -7.24 2.11
C ASP A 20 26.50 -5.72 2.01
N GLY A 21 25.38 -4.99 1.92
CA GLY A 21 25.36 -3.56 1.66
C GLY A 21 25.79 -2.70 2.85
N ASP A 22 25.78 -3.26 4.06
CA ASP A 22 26.23 -2.61 5.29
C ASP A 22 27.64 -3.06 5.74
N GLY A 23 28.20 -4.08 5.08
CA GLY A 23 29.58 -4.54 5.28
C GLY A 23 29.77 -5.30 6.59
N ASP A 24 28.70 -5.88 7.15
CA ASP A 24 28.74 -6.59 8.44
C ASP A 24 29.24 -8.05 8.31
N GLY A 25 29.53 -8.49 7.08
CA GLY A 25 30.00 -9.84 6.78
C GLY A 25 28.88 -10.88 6.82
N LYS A 26 27.62 -10.46 6.74
CA LYS A 26 26.44 -11.31 6.60
C LYS A 26 25.55 -10.76 5.47
N VAL A 27 24.68 -11.63 4.99
CA VAL A 27 23.59 -11.26 4.07
C VAL A 27 22.31 -11.63 4.79
N ASP A 28 21.62 -10.62 5.31
CA ASP A 28 20.31 -10.82 5.93
C ASP A 28 19.18 -10.80 4.88
N LEU A 29 17.95 -11.07 5.31
CA LEU A 29 16.79 -11.09 4.40
C LEU A 29 16.56 -9.72 3.74
N MET A 30 16.96 -8.65 4.42
CA MET A 30 16.86 -7.28 3.98
C MET A 30 17.89 -6.97 2.90
N ASP A 31 19.14 -7.38 3.11
CA ASP A 31 20.22 -7.34 2.11
C ASP A 31 19.83 -8.08 0.84
N TRP A 32 19.25 -9.26 0.99
CA TRP A 32 18.71 -10.05 -0.11
C TRP A 32 17.57 -9.32 -0.85
N MET A 33 16.67 -8.66 -0.13
CA MET A 33 15.56 -7.90 -0.74
C MET A 33 16.01 -6.59 -1.38
N ASN A 34 17.11 -6.01 -0.91
CA ASN A 34 17.59 -4.67 -1.26
C ASN A 34 18.57 -4.69 -2.43
N SER A 35 19.49 -5.65 -2.41
CA SER A 35 20.65 -5.69 -3.31
C SER A 35 20.41 -6.53 -4.56
N VAL A 36 19.25 -7.17 -4.65
CA VAL A 36 18.84 -7.94 -5.84
C VAL A 36 17.67 -7.24 -6.53
N SER A 37 17.96 -6.60 -7.66
CA SER A 37 16.96 -6.27 -8.67
C SER A 37 16.37 -7.55 -9.26
N LEU A 38 15.17 -7.50 -9.83
CA LEU A 38 14.56 -8.70 -10.40
C LEU A 38 15.39 -9.30 -11.56
N THR A 39 16.16 -8.47 -12.27
CA THR A 39 17.16 -8.89 -13.26
C THR A 39 18.33 -9.62 -12.62
N GLU A 40 18.83 -9.13 -11.49
CA GLU A 40 19.90 -9.78 -10.75
C GLU A 40 19.42 -11.07 -10.08
N LEU A 41 18.14 -11.17 -9.68
CA LEU A 41 17.54 -12.41 -9.16
C LEU A 41 17.55 -13.47 -10.26
N SER A 42 17.21 -13.11 -11.50
CA SER A 42 17.32 -14.05 -12.61
C SER A 42 18.75 -14.51 -12.84
N GLU A 43 19.74 -13.62 -12.75
CA GLU A 43 21.17 -13.97 -12.91
C GLU A 43 21.70 -14.85 -11.77
N ILE A 44 21.32 -14.58 -10.53
CA ILE A 44 21.67 -15.40 -9.35
C ILE A 44 21.01 -16.78 -9.43
N MET A 45 19.78 -16.85 -9.96
CA MET A 45 19.01 -18.09 -10.10
C MET A 45 19.32 -18.84 -11.41
N MET A 46 20.09 -18.25 -12.32
CA MET A 46 20.61 -18.94 -13.51
C MET A 46 21.67 -19.95 -13.09
N ARG A 47 21.49 -21.19 -13.53
CA ARG A 47 22.33 -22.32 -13.16
C ARG A 47 23.63 -22.31 -13.95
N GLU A 48 24.74 -22.71 -13.34
CA GLU A 48 25.93 -23.12 -14.12
C GLU A 48 25.56 -24.35 -15.00
N PRO A 49 26.01 -24.40 -16.26
CA PRO A 49 25.72 -25.55 -17.13
C PRO A 49 26.23 -26.87 -16.52
N GLY A 50 25.37 -27.88 -16.41
CA GLY A 50 25.76 -29.27 -16.07
C GLY A 50 25.47 -29.76 -14.64
N VAL A 51 24.84 -28.97 -13.76
CA VAL A 51 24.43 -29.45 -12.43
C VAL A 51 23.01 -30.03 -12.50
N GLU A 52 22.76 -31.22 -11.93
CA GLU A 52 21.40 -31.81 -11.79
C GLU A 52 20.75 -31.48 -10.44
N GLY A 53 19.43 -31.27 -10.41
CA GLY A 53 18.65 -30.85 -9.24
C GLY A 53 17.33 -30.17 -9.64
N PRO A 54 16.34 -30.02 -8.73
CA PRO A 54 15.01 -29.54 -9.08
C PRO A 54 15.08 -28.17 -9.76
N ARG A 55 14.47 -28.04 -10.95
CA ARG A 55 14.21 -26.74 -11.57
C ARG A 55 13.36 -25.94 -10.57
N LEU A 56 13.86 -24.79 -10.10
CA LEU A 56 12.94 -23.75 -9.67
C LEU A 56 12.15 -23.37 -10.93
N GLU A 57 10.84 -23.63 -10.94
CA GLU A 57 9.94 -23.41 -12.09
C GLU A 57 9.87 -21.94 -12.58
N THR A 58 10.65 -21.03 -11.99
CA THR A 58 10.41 -19.58 -12.03
C THR A 58 11.65 -18.75 -12.41
N VAL A 59 12.43 -19.19 -13.38
CA VAL A 59 13.41 -18.28 -14.04
C VAL A 59 12.67 -17.47 -15.10
N LEU A 60 12.67 -16.14 -14.95
CA LEU A 60 12.10 -15.22 -15.94
C LEU A 60 12.78 -15.43 -17.30
N THR A 61 11.99 -15.49 -18.37
CA THR A 61 12.55 -15.53 -19.73
C THR A 61 13.18 -14.17 -20.09
N GLU A 62 14.00 -14.12 -21.13
CA GLU A 62 14.53 -12.84 -21.63
C GLU A 62 13.42 -11.86 -22.00
N GLU A 63 12.32 -12.36 -22.55
CA GLU A 63 11.15 -11.53 -22.86
C GLU A 63 10.48 -11.01 -21.59
N ASP A 64 10.30 -11.86 -20.56
CA ASP A 64 9.75 -11.41 -19.28
C ASP A 64 10.62 -10.32 -18.65
N LEU A 65 11.94 -10.45 -18.73
CA LEU A 65 12.88 -9.43 -18.27
C LEU A 65 12.73 -8.13 -19.08
N ARG A 66 12.58 -8.19 -20.40
CA ARG A 66 12.34 -6.99 -21.24
C ARG A 66 11.00 -6.33 -20.91
N LEU A 67 9.95 -7.10 -20.70
CA LEU A 67 8.62 -6.60 -20.32
C LEU A 67 8.67 -5.93 -18.94
N LEU A 68 9.34 -6.56 -18.00
CA LEU A 68 9.55 -6.04 -16.65
C LEU A 68 10.34 -4.73 -16.67
N GLN A 69 11.47 -4.68 -17.37
CA GLN A 69 12.25 -3.45 -17.53
C GLN A 69 11.41 -2.34 -18.19
N SER A 70 10.60 -2.68 -19.19
CA SER A 70 9.72 -1.72 -19.84
C SER A 70 8.63 -1.19 -18.91
N MET A 71 8.06 -2.05 -18.06
CA MET A 71 7.14 -1.65 -17.00
C MET A 71 7.82 -0.69 -16.02
N TYR A 72 9.01 -1.04 -15.51
CA TYR A 72 9.77 -0.17 -14.60
C TYR A 72 10.06 1.19 -15.21
N ARG A 73 10.52 1.25 -16.47
CA ARG A 73 10.76 2.53 -17.17
C ARG A 73 9.50 3.40 -17.27
N ARG A 74 8.34 2.80 -17.55
CA ARG A 74 7.07 3.53 -17.64
C ARG A 74 6.65 4.08 -16.28
N VAL A 75 6.73 3.27 -15.23
CA VAL A 75 6.40 3.71 -13.87
C VAL A 75 7.36 4.82 -13.42
N ASP A 76 8.66 4.65 -13.67
CA ASP A 76 9.68 5.65 -13.37
C ASP A 76 9.42 6.98 -14.09
N ALA A 77 9.06 6.94 -15.38
CA ALA A 77 8.72 8.15 -16.13
C ALA A 77 7.52 8.90 -15.53
N VAL A 78 6.49 8.17 -15.09
CA VAL A 78 5.31 8.76 -14.44
C VAL A 78 5.70 9.32 -13.06
N CYS A 79 6.48 8.58 -12.26
CA CYS A 79 7.01 9.04 -10.98
C CYS A 79 7.89 10.28 -11.12
N LYS A 80 8.73 10.33 -12.16
CA LYS A 80 9.54 11.49 -12.49
C LYS A 80 8.67 12.70 -12.83
N ALA A 81 7.67 12.55 -13.68
CA ALA A 81 6.79 13.66 -14.06
C ALA A 81 6.04 14.23 -12.85
N ALA A 82 5.55 13.37 -11.95
CA ALA A 82 4.91 13.80 -10.71
C ALA A 82 5.90 14.45 -9.73
N PHE A 83 7.12 13.90 -9.63
CA PHE A 83 8.20 14.54 -8.88
C PHE A 83 8.51 15.91 -9.48
N ASP A 84 8.71 16.08 -10.78
CA ASP A 84 9.01 17.40 -11.36
C ASP A 84 7.84 18.40 -11.13
N SER A 85 6.60 17.91 -11.15
CA SER A 85 5.39 18.72 -10.99
C SER A 85 4.94 18.97 -9.54
N GLY A 86 5.53 18.27 -8.56
CA GLY A 86 5.13 18.38 -7.14
C GLY A 86 3.79 17.75 -6.81
N VAL A 87 3.34 16.81 -7.62
CA VAL A 87 2.10 16.06 -7.42
C VAL A 87 2.41 14.73 -6.76
N LYS A 88 1.55 14.27 -5.85
CA LYS A 88 1.69 12.97 -5.21
C LYS A 88 1.19 11.87 -6.15
N ILE A 89 1.93 10.77 -6.23
CA ILE A 89 1.51 9.53 -6.88
C ILE A 89 1.15 8.50 -5.83
N LEU A 90 0.10 7.76 -6.15
CA LEU A 90 -0.39 6.67 -5.34
C LEU A 90 -0.42 5.41 -6.19
N ILE A 91 0.36 4.41 -5.78
CA ILE A 91 0.39 3.10 -6.39
C ILE A 91 -0.67 2.24 -5.69
N ASP A 92 -1.67 1.81 -6.45
CA ASP A 92 -2.77 1.00 -5.93
C ASP A 92 -2.34 -0.43 -5.63
N ALA A 93 -3.01 -1.04 -4.66
CA ALA A 93 -2.86 -2.44 -4.33
C ALA A 93 -3.95 -3.27 -5.01
N GLU A 94 -3.58 -4.45 -5.46
CA GLU A 94 -4.43 -5.36 -6.24
C GLU A 94 -4.57 -6.72 -5.53
N TRP A 95 -4.60 -7.82 -6.27
CA TRP A 95 -4.67 -9.18 -5.72
C TRP A 95 -3.36 -9.61 -5.05
N THR A 96 -3.48 -10.49 -4.06
CA THR A 96 -2.35 -11.00 -3.27
C THR A 96 -1.28 -11.67 -4.13
N ALA A 97 -1.66 -12.30 -5.24
CA ALA A 97 -0.75 -12.98 -6.16
C ALA A 97 0.26 -12.03 -6.84
N ILE A 98 -0.14 -10.78 -7.13
CA ILE A 98 0.71 -9.80 -7.81
C ILE A 98 1.25 -8.70 -6.89
N GLN A 99 0.68 -8.58 -5.69
CA GLN A 99 1.04 -7.53 -4.73
C GLN A 99 2.54 -7.47 -4.40
N PRO A 100 3.31 -8.57 -4.28
CA PRO A 100 4.74 -8.48 -4.02
C PRO A 100 5.52 -7.73 -5.11
N ALA A 101 5.13 -7.88 -6.38
CA ALA A 101 5.76 -7.17 -7.48
C ALA A 101 5.41 -5.67 -7.44
N ILE A 102 4.15 -5.33 -7.16
CA ILE A 102 3.70 -3.95 -6.98
C ILE A 102 4.44 -3.29 -5.80
N ASP A 103 4.53 -3.97 -4.66
CA ASP A 103 5.22 -3.49 -3.45
C ASP A 103 6.70 -3.22 -3.76
N LYS A 104 7.38 -4.11 -4.50
CA LYS A 104 8.78 -3.91 -4.91
C LYS A 104 8.94 -2.69 -5.81
N VAL A 105 8.07 -2.51 -6.81
CA VAL A 105 8.07 -1.33 -7.68
C VAL A 105 7.86 -0.06 -6.86
N ALA A 106 6.84 -0.04 -6.01
CA ALA A 106 6.50 1.12 -5.19
C ALA A 106 7.64 1.51 -4.25
N THR A 107 8.24 0.53 -3.58
CA THR A 107 9.39 0.76 -2.69
C THR A 107 10.60 1.28 -3.48
N SER A 108 10.90 0.71 -4.65
CA SER A 108 11.97 1.22 -5.52
C SER A 108 11.74 2.68 -5.94
N MET A 109 10.48 3.06 -6.22
CA MET A 109 10.15 4.45 -6.55
C MET A 109 10.23 5.37 -5.34
N MET A 110 9.84 4.93 -4.14
CA MET A 110 10.02 5.72 -2.91
C MET A 110 11.49 5.98 -2.62
N ARG A 111 12.36 4.96 -2.75
CA ARG A 111 13.81 5.10 -2.59
C ARG A 111 14.40 6.16 -3.51
N LYS A 112 13.83 6.33 -4.69
CA LYS A 112 14.30 7.31 -5.68
C LYS A 112 13.72 8.70 -5.45
N TYR A 113 12.42 8.81 -5.13
CA TYR A 113 11.69 10.08 -5.17
C TYR A 113 11.27 10.66 -3.80
N ASN A 114 11.37 9.89 -2.71
CA ASN A 114 10.98 10.33 -1.35
C ASN A 114 12.19 10.68 -0.47
N ARG A 115 13.26 11.26 -1.04
CA ARG A 115 14.46 11.66 -0.28
C ARG A 115 14.50 13.13 0.14
N ASP A 116 13.61 13.96 -0.40
CA ASP A 116 13.54 15.39 -0.05
C ASP A 116 12.61 15.61 1.16
N ASP A 117 13.22 15.85 2.33
CA ASP A 117 12.51 16.08 3.58
C ASP A 117 11.71 17.40 3.62
N ARG A 118 12.07 18.39 2.79
CA ARG A 118 11.37 19.68 2.75
C ARG A 118 10.09 19.57 1.95
N ARG A 119 10.14 18.84 0.84
CA ARG A 119 8.99 18.64 -0.05
C ARG A 119 8.01 17.60 0.47
N GLY A 120 8.53 16.63 1.21
CA GLY A 120 7.78 15.46 1.63
C GLY A 120 7.62 14.41 0.53
N PRO A 121 6.86 13.33 0.78
CA PRO A 121 6.88 12.16 -0.06
C PRO A 121 6.01 12.39 -1.29
N ILE A 122 6.54 11.95 -2.42
CA ILE A 122 5.86 11.99 -3.72
C ILE A 122 5.15 10.68 -3.98
N VAL A 123 5.80 9.54 -3.71
CA VAL A 123 5.27 8.21 -4.02
C VAL A 123 4.68 7.57 -2.76
N TYR A 124 3.45 7.09 -2.86
CA TYR A 124 2.73 6.37 -1.81
C TYR A 124 2.42 4.95 -2.30
N ASN A 125 2.61 3.95 -1.45
CA ASN A 125 2.16 2.58 -1.69
C ASN A 125 0.84 2.32 -0.96
N THR A 126 0.02 1.39 -1.43
CA THR A 126 -1.25 1.03 -0.79
C THR A 126 -1.11 -0.25 0.01
N TYR A 127 -1.55 -0.22 1.28
CA TYR A 127 -1.58 -1.39 2.16
C TYR A 127 -3.02 -1.76 2.49
N GLN A 128 -3.37 -3.01 2.23
CA GLN A 128 -4.71 -3.57 2.45
C GLN A 128 -4.73 -4.29 3.80
N THR A 129 -5.42 -3.72 4.80
CA THR A 129 -5.37 -4.18 6.20
C THR A 129 -6.26 -5.37 6.49
N TYR A 130 -7.09 -5.78 5.53
CA TYR A 130 -7.82 -7.03 5.55
C TYR A 130 -6.92 -8.26 5.42
N LEU A 131 -5.63 -8.12 5.09
CA LEU A 131 -4.70 -9.23 5.02
C LEU A 131 -4.12 -9.46 6.40
N LYS A 132 -4.04 -10.74 6.79
CA LYS A 132 -3.45 -11.17 8.07
C LYS A 132 -2.03 -10.64 8.26
N ASP A 133 -1.29 -10.39 7.18
CA ASP A 133 0.10 -9.95 7.22
C ASP A 133 0.32 -8.42 7.11
N ALA A 134 -0.76 -7.64 6.94
CA ALA A 134 -0.66 -6.23 6.54
C ALA A 134 0.13 -5.38 7.54
N ARG A 135 -0.18 -5.49 8.84
CA ARG A 135 0.51 -4.75 9.91
C ARG A 135 2.01 -5.08 9.95
N ARG A 136 2.37 -6.35 9.76
CA ARG A 136 3.77 -6.79 9.69
C ARG A 136 4.48 -6.18 8.47
N ARG A 137 3.85 -6.17 7.30
CA ARG A 137 4.43 -5.58 6.07
C ARG A 137 4.65 -4.08 6.21
N VAL A 138 3.68 -3.34 6.74
CA VAL A 138 3.82 -1.89 6.97
C VAL A 138 5.01 -1.61 7.89
N ASN A 139 5.12 -2.31 9.02
CA ASN A 139 6.22 -2.10 9.97
C ASN A 139 7.59 -2.44 9.37
N ARG A 140 7.68 -3.54 8.60
CA ARG A 140 8.90 -3.90 7.87
C ARG A 140 9.31 -2.78 6.91
N ASP A 141 8.37 -2.27 6.12
CA ASP A 141 8.67 -1.27 5.09
C ASP A 141 8.98 0.12 5.69
N LEU A 142 8.38 0.45 6.84
CA LEU A 142 8.75 1.61 7.64
C LEU A 142 10.20 1.51 8.15
N GLN A 143 10.57 0.37 8.74
CA GLN A 143 11.93 0.14 9.25
C GLN A 143 12.97 0.19 8.13
N MET A 144 12.66 -0.40 6.97
CA MET A 144 13.49 -0.31 5.77
C MET A 144 13.72 1.15 5.36
N ALA A 145 12.65 1.95 5.30
CA ALA A 145 12.75 3.35 4.92
C ALA A 145 13.60 4.17 5.89
N GLN A 146 13.47 3.90 7.19
CA GLN A 146 14.29 4.52 8.23
C GLN A 146 15.77 4.20 8.08
N ARG A 147 16.12 2.93 7.79
CA ARG A 147 17.51 2.50 7.60
C ARG A 147 18.14 3.11 6.34
N GLU A 148 17.38 3.20 5.26
CA GLU A 148 17.89 3.66 3.96
C GLU A 148 17.76 5.18 3.72
N GLY A 149 17.19 5.91 4.69
CA GLY A 149 17.08 7.36 4.64
C GLY A 149 16.16 7.88 3.54
N TYR A 150 14.99 7.26 3.38
CA TYR A 150 13.90 7.82 2.55
C TYR A 150 12.60 7.87 3.35
N ARG A 151 11.68 8.75 2.96
CA ARG A 151 10.40 8.88 3.65
C ARG A 151 9.43 7.78 3.24
N PHE A 152 9.04 6.97 4.22
CA PHE A 152 7.94 6.02 4.09
C PHE A 152 6.62 6.77 3.92
N ALA A 153 5.82 6.35 2.93
CA ALA A 153 4.54 6.94 2.65
C ALA A 153 3.53 5.89 2.20
N CYS A 154 2.38 5.84 2.86
CA CYS A 154 1.41 4.79 2.60
C CYS A 154 -0.03 5.31 2.54
N LYS A 155 -0.85 4.68 1.70
CA LYS A 155 -2.30 4.69 1.82
C LYS A 155 -2.73 3.43 2.53
N VAL A 156 -3.49 3.59 3.60
CA VAL A 156 -4.07 2.49 4.35
C VAL A 156 -5.53 2.35 3.93
N VAL A 157 -5.91 1.16 3.46
CA VAL A 157 -7.29 0.77 3.11
C VAL A 157 -7.65 -0.52 3.82
N ARG A 158 -8.94 -0.83 3.99
CA ARG A 158 -9.35 -2.19 4.38
C ARG A 158 -8.95 -3.18 3.28
N GLY A 159 -9.44 -2.98 2.06
CA GLY A 159 -9.20 -3.83 0.90
C GLY A 159 -10.45 -3.96 0.04
N ALA A 160 -10.29 -4.26 -1.25
CA ALA A 160 -11.39 -4.27 -2.22
C ALA A 160 -11.67 -5.66 -2.83
N TYR A 161 -10.85 -6.67 -2.52
CA TYR A 161 -10.86 -7.97 -3.20
C TYR A 161 -11.26 -9.14 -2.26
N ILE A 162 -11.98 -8.86 -1.16
CA ILE A 162 -12.30 -9.84 -0.09
C ILE A 162 -12.92 -11.11 -0.65
N VAL A 163 -13.95 -10.94 -1.48
CA VAL A 163 -14.74 -12.05 -2.02
C VAL A 163 -13.89 -12.90 -2.95
N SER A 164 -13.22 -12.28 -3.92
CA SER A 164 -12.37 -12.99 -4.88
C SER A 164 -11.17 -13.69 -4.21
N GLU A 165 -10.57 -13.09 -3.19
CA GLU A 165 -9.44 -13.70 -2.46
C GLU A 165 -9.89 -14.90 -1.62
N ARG A 166 -11.09 -14.86 -1.02
CA ARG A 166 -11.66 -16.00 -0.31
C ARG A 166 -12.01 -17.15 -1.26
N MET A 167 -12.69 -16.84 -2.37
CA MET A 167 -13.00 -17.83 -3.42
C MET A 167 -11.73 -18.49 -3.94
N LYS A 168 -10.69 -17.70 -4.25
CA LYS A 168 -9.42 -18.23 -4.75
C LYS A 168 -8.72 -19.13 -3.74
N ALA A 169 -8.75 -18.78 -2.45
CA ALA A 169 -8.17 -19.62 -1.41
C ALA A 169 -8.91 -20.96 -1.25
N GLU A 170 -10.24 -20.95 -1.37
CA GLU A 170 -11.07 -22.17 -1.34
C GLU A 170 -10.79 -23.07 -2.56
N GLU A 171 -10.74 -22.49 -3.77
CA GLU A 171 -10.38 -23.22 -5.00
C GLU A 171 -8.99 -23.85 -4.91
N ASP A 172 -8.02 -23.14 -4.33
CA ASP A 172 -6.64 -23.62 -4.14
C ASP A 172 -6.50 -24.60 -2.95
N GLY A 173 -7.56 -24.82 -2.15
CA GLY A 173 -7.51 -25.66 -0.96
C GLY A 173 -6.57 -25.16 0.14
N ARG A 174 -6.34 -23.85 0.20
CA ARG A 174 -5.39 -23.19 1.13
C ARG A 174 -6.08 -22.26 2.10
N GLU A 175 -5.40 -21.89 3.18
CA GLU A 175 -5.91 -20.90 4.11
C GLU A 175 -6.08 -19.53 3.42
N SER A 176 -7.19 -18.85 3.71
CA SER A 176 -7.43 -17.50 3.22
C SER A 176 -6.43 -16.51 3.84
N PRO A 177 -5.80 -15.64 3.02
CA PRO A 177 -4.89 -14.61 3.52
C PRO A 177 -5.64 -13.46 4.21
N ILE A 178 -6.98 -13.44 4.10
CA ILE A 178 -7.87 -12.42 4.64
C ILE A 178 -8.13 -12.69 6.12
N CYS A 179 -8.21 -11.65 6.94
CA CYS A 179 -8.66 -11.72 8.33
C CYS A 179 -10.03 -12.41 8.44
N ASP A 180 -10.21 -13.20 9.49
CA ASP A 180 -11.40 -14.06 9.60
C ASP A 180 -12.68 -13.24 9.79
N THR A 181 -12.58 -12.11 10.51
CA THR A 181 -13.71 -11.21 10.83
C THR A 181 -13.47 -9.74 10.45
N TYR A 182 -14.56 -8.98 10.43
CA TYR A 182 -14.54 -7.53 10.23
C TYR A 182 -13.81 -6.81 11.37
N GLU A 183 -13.97 -7.28 12.60
CA GLU A 183 -13.34 -6.76 13.81
C GLU A 183 -11.82 -6.95 13.73
N ALA A 184 -11.37 -8.13 13.29
CA ALA A 184 -9.95 -8.41 13.08
C ALA A 184 -9.34 -7.48 12.00
N THR A 185 -10.08 -7.26 10.90
CA THR A 185 -9.67 -6.29 9.86
C THR A 185 -9.60 -4.86 10.41
N SER A 186 -10.57 -4.47 11.26
CA SER A 186 -10.62 -3.14 11.85
C SER A 186 -9.50 -2.94 12.89
N ALA A 187 -9.19 -3.96 13.69
CA ALA A 187 -8.06 -3.96 14.62
C ALA A 187 -6.71 -3.88 13.88
N SER A 188 -6.57 -4.61 12.76
CA SER A 188 -5.41 -4.50 11.87
C SER A 188 -5.27 -3.08 11.30
N TYR A 189 -6.37 -2.47 10.85
CA TYR A 189 -6.38 -1.10 10.32
C TYR A 189 -5.97 -0.08 11.39
N HIS A 190 -6.55 -0.15 12.58
CA HIS A 190 -6.25 0.76 13.68
C HIS A 190 -4.81 0.58 14.17
N GLY A 191 -4.34 -0.67 14.31
CA GLY A 191 -2.97 -0.97 14.70
C GLY A 191 -1.93 -0.44 13.71
N VAL A 192 -2.22 -0.47 12.40
CA VAL A 192 -1.36 0.16 11.39
C VAL A 192 -1.26 1.67 11.57
N ILE A 193 -2.38 2.36 11.85
CA ILE A 193 -2.35 3.81 12.12
C ILE A 193 -1.52 4.09 13.37
N GLU A 194 -1.74 3.35 14.45
CA GLU A 194 -0.99 3.50 15.70
C GLU A 194 0.51 3.33 15.47
N ASP A 195 0.92 2.21 14.85
CA ASP A 195 2.33 1.93 14.60
C ASP A 195 3.01 3.04 13.79
N LEU A 196 2.33 3.58 12.79
CA LEU A 196 2.88 4.66 11.95
C LEU A 196 2.95 5.98 12.72
N LEU A 197 1.94 6.31 13.52
CA LEU A 197 1.94 7.53 14.34
C LEU A 197 2.92 7.44 15.52
N ASP A 198 3.20 6.26 16.03
CA ASP A 198 4.10 6.07 17.17
C ASP A 198 5.56 5.97 16.73
N HIS A 199 5.84 5.26 15.63
CA HIS A 199 7.21 4.96 15.21
C HIS A 199 7.76 5.85 14.09
N ALA A 200 6.91 6.50 13.28
CA ALA A 200 7.41 7.42 12.25
C ALA A 200 7.60 8.82 12.83
N SER A 201 8.81 9.37 12.76
CA SER A 201 9.10 10.75 13.19
C SER A 201 8.17 11.76 12.49
N ARG A 202 8.02 11.61 11.17
CA ARG A 202 7.11 12.38 10.30
C ARG A 202 6.24 11.42 9.47
N PRO A 203 5.07 11.02 9.98
CA PRO A 203 4.21 10.05 9.32
C PRO A 203 3.63 10.63 8.02
N SER A 204 3.71 9.85 6.95
CA SER A 204 3.07 10.18 5.66
C SER A 204 2.01 9.16 5.34
N ILE A 205 0.76 9.47 5.72
CA ILE A 205 -0.33 8.49 5.76
C ILE A 205 -1.54 9.04 5.05
N ILE A 206 -2.09 8.27 4.11
CA ILE A 206 -3.42 8.48 3.55
C ILE A 206 -4.36 7.48 4.21
N ILE A 207 -5.22 7.95 5.10
CA ILE A 207 -6.23 7.17 5.81
C ILE A 207 -7.49 7.09 4.92
N ALA A 208 -7.59 6.02 4.13
CA ALA A 208 -8.67 5.86 3.15
C ALA A 208 -9.81 5.01 3.73
N THR A 209 -10.88 5.69 4.18
CA THR A 209 -12.03 5.04 4.82
C THR A 209 -13.29 5.91 4.76
N HIS A 210 -14.44 5.25 4.62
CA HIS A 210 -15.77 5.84 4.81
C HIS A 210 -16.37 5.54 6.18
N ASN A 211 -15.70 4.75 7.01
CA ASN A 211 -16.21 4.37 8.32
C ASN A 211 -15.94 5.50 9.35
N ALA A 212 -17.02 6.06 9.89
CA ALA A 212 -16.96 7.17 10.84
C ALA A 212 -16.19 6.83 12.13
N ASP A 213 -16.25 5.60 12.62
CA ASP A 213 -15.55 5.19 13.85
C ASP A 213 -14.05 5.09 13.62
N THR A 214 -13.62 4.59 12.45
CA THR A 214 -12.22 4.63 12.04
C THR A 214 -11.71 6.06 11.90
N VAL A 215 -12.53 6.98 11.36
CA VAL A 215 -12.17 8.40 11.28
C VAL A 215 -12.04 9.01 12.67
N LYS A 216 -13.03 8.81 13.55
CA LYS A 216 -13.00 9.31 14.94
C LYS A 216 -11.77 8.79 15.69
N PHE A 217 -11.45 7.51 15.53
CA PHE A 217 -10.26 6.90 16.11
C PHE A 217 -8.98 7.61 15.62
N ALA A 218 -8.82 7.76 14.31
CA ALA A 218 -7.65 8.40 13.72
C ALA A 218 -7.52 9.87 14.15
N VAL A 219 -8.62 10.63 14.14
CA VAL A 219 -8.66 12.02 14.61
C VAL A 219 -8.26 12.12 16.08
N LYS A 220 -8.76 11.23 16.95
CA LYS A 220 -8.39 11.18 18.38
C LYS A 220 -6.90 10.88 18.58
N LYS A 221 -6.30 10.05 17.74
CA LYS A 221 -4.85 9.79 17.79
C LYS A 221 -4.06 11.01 17.32
N LEU A 222 -4.45 11.59 16.18
CA LEU A 222 -3.80 12.77 15.62
C LEU A 222 -3.91 13.98 16.55
N SER A 223 -5.02 14.16 17.27
CA SER A 223 -5.18 15.27 18.21
C SER A 223 -4.14 15.28 19.34
N ASN A 224 -3.53 14.12 19.63
CA ASN A 224 -2.47 13.98 20.62
C ASN A 224 -1.06 14.17 20.03
N CYS A 225 -0.94 14.28 18.70
CA CYS A 225 0.34 14.54 18.03
C CYS A 225 0.56 16.04 17.85
N PRO A 226 1.79 16.56 17.90
CA PRO A 226 2.09 17.93 17.49
C PRO A 226 1.66 18.24 16.03
N PRO A 227 1.27 19.48 15.70
CA PRO A 227 0.80 19.86 14.36
C PRO A 227 1.75 19.44 13.21
N GLU A 228 3.05 19.59 13.39
CA GLU A 228 4.09 19.26 12.40
C GLU A 228 4.14 17.76 12.04
N ARG A 229 3.61 16.88 12.91
CA ARG A 229 3.49 15.45 12.63
C ARG A 229 2.19 15.11 11.89
N ARG A 230 1.28 16.08 11.72
CA ARG A 230 -0.01 15.91 11.03
C ARG A 230 0.02 16.38 9.58
N ASP A 231 1.01 17.17 9.19
CA ASP A 231 1.06 17.83 7.87
C ASP A 231 0.93 16.86 6.69
N ASP A 232 1.54 15.68 6.79
CA ASP A 232 1.52 14.66 5.74
C ASP A 232 0.51 13.54 6.00
N VAL A 233 -0.43 13.75 6.93
CA VAL A 233 -1.58 12.87 7.14
C VAL A 233 -2.80 13.44 6.41
N MET A 234 -3.42 12.61 5.59
CA MET A 234 -4.59 12.96 4.80
C MET A 234 -5.67 11.90 4.95
N PHE A 235 -6.92 12.32 4.98
CA PHE A 235 -8.07 11.44 4.89
C PHE A 235 -8.53 11.34 3.44
N ALA A 236 -8.94 10.14 3.03
CA ALA A 236 -9.38 9.89 1.66
C ALA A 236 -10.72 9.16 1.66
N GLN A 237 -11.64 9.64 0.84
CA GLN A 237 -12.91 8.97 0.56
C GLN A 237 -13.09 8.85 -0.95
N LEU A 238 -13.83 7.84 -1.39
CA LEU A 238 -14.29 7.80 -2.78
C LEU A 238 -15.29 8.92 -3.05
N TYR A 239 -15.25 9.47 -4.26
CA TYR A 239 -16.23 10.45 -4.71
C TYR A 239 -17.65 9.86 -4.72
N GLY A 240 -18.62 10.62 -4.23
CA GLY A 240 -20.02 10.18 -4.09
C GLY A 240 -20.31 9.34 -2.85
N MET A 241 -19.37 9.22 -1.90
CA MET A 241 -19.53 8.44 -0.67
C MET A 241 -19.01 9.21 0.54
N ALA A 242 -19.76 9.21 1.65
CA ALA A 242 -19.38 9.80 2.92
C ALA A 242 -18.94 11.28 2.81
N ASP A 243 -19.64 12.07 2.00
CA ASP A 243 -19.40 13.51 1.85
C ASP A 243 -19.50 14.28 3.17
N PRO A 244 -20.44 13.97 4.11
CA PRO A 244 -20.46 14.61 5.41
C PRO A 244 -19.16 14.43 6.20
N ILE A 245 -18.53 13.25 6.12
CA ILE A 245 -17.26 12.97 6.78
C ILE A 245 -16.15 13.85 6.19
N THR A 246 -16.03 13.89 4.87
CA THR A 246 -15.02 14.71 4.18
C THR A 246 -15.19 16.20 4.51
N TYR A 247 -16.43 16.69 4.53
CA TYR A 247 -16.73 18.08 4.85
C TYR A 247 -16.34 18.46 6.29
N ILE A 248 -16.71 17.61 7.27
CA ILE A 248 -16.37 17.85 8.67
C ILE A 248 -14.84 17.84 8.86
N LEU A 249 -14.14 16.87 8.28
CA LEU A 249 -12.68 16.81 8.37
C LEU A 249 -12.01 18.07 7.82
N ALA A 250 -12.45 18.55 6.66
CA ALA A 250 -11.93 19.78 6.07
C ALA A 250 -12.24 21.01 6.93
N LYS A 251 -13.45 21.09 7.51
CA LYS A 251 -13.85 22.18 8.42
C LYS A 251 -12.99 22.21 9.68
N GLU A 252 -12.62 21.06 10.22
CA GLU A 252 -11.74 20.91 11.39
C GLU A 252 -10.24 21.03 11.05
N GLY A 253 -9.89 21.45 9.82
CA GLY A 253 -8.52 21.72 9.40
C GLY A 253 -7.70 20.48 9.01
N TYR A 254 -8.31 19.30 8.92
CA TYR A 254 -7.64 18.11 8.40
C TYR A 254 -7.60 18.13 6.87
N ARG A 255 -6.49 17.64 6.30
CA ARG A 255 -6.41 17.37 4.86
C ARG A 255 -7.37 16.22 4.51
N ALA A 256 -8.32 16.47 3.64
CA ALA A 256 -9.25 15.46 3.14
C ALA A 256 -9.35 15.52 1.61
N CYS A 257 -9.39 14.37 0.94
CA CYS A 257 -9.49 14.30 -0.51
C CYS A 257 -10.56 13.30 -0.97
N LYS A 258 -11.03 13.51 -2.20
CA LYS A 258 -11.91 12.57 -2.90
C LYS A 258 -11.12 11.86 -4.00
N LEU A 259 -11.20 10.53 -4.00
CA LEU A 259 -10.70 9.72 -5.11
C LEU A 259 -11.78 9.69 -6.19
N VAL A 260 -11.47 10.33 -7.31
CA VAL A 260 -12.36 10.48 -8.45
C VAL A 260 -11.87 9.57 -9.58
N PRO A 261 -12.61 8.51 -9.95
CA PRO A 261 -12.32 7.79 -11.18
C PRO A 261 -12.62 8.71 -12.38
N TYR A 262 -11.73 8.75 -13.35
CA TYR A 262 -11.90 9.54 -14.55
C TYR A 262 -11.46 8.74 -15.78
N GLY A 263 -12.30 8.71 -16.80
CA GLY A 263 -12.01 8.04 -18.06
C GLY A 263 -13.27 7.62 -18.83
N PRO A 264 -13.11 7.04 -20.03
CA PRO A 264 -14.21 6.50 -20.81
C PRO A 264 -15.00 5.44 -20.02
N ILE A 265 -16.31 5.38 -20.22
CA ILE A 265 -17.22 4.47 -19.48
C ILE A 265 -16.71 3.02 -19.52
N SER A 266 -16.30 2.54 -20.70
CA SER A 266 -15.77 1.18 -20.91
C SER A 266 -14.62 0.82 -19.96
N ASN A 267 -13.78 1.79 -19.60
CA ASN A 267 -12.59 1.57 -18.78
C ASN A 267 -12.92 1.63 -17.28
N VAL A 268 -14.04 2.28 -16.91
CA VAL A 268 -14.46 2.43 -15.51
C VAL A 268 -15.52 1.41 -15.08
N VAL A 269 -16.12 0.64 -16.00
CA VAL A 269 -17.09 -0.41 -15.64
C VAL A 269 -16.56 -1.39 -14.59
N PRO A 270 -15.34 -1.96 -14.69
CA PRO A 270 -14.82 -2.86 -13.66
C PRO A 270 -14.71 -2.20 -12.28
N TYR A 271 -14.36 -0.91 -12.24
CA TYR A 271 -14.35 -0.13 -11.00
C TYR A 271 -15.78 0.01 -10.43
N LEU A 272 -16.77 0.33 -11.27
CA LEU A 272 -18.17 0.47 -10.86
C LEU A 272 -18.75 -0.84 -10.33
N ILE A 273 -18.42 -1.99 -10.93
CA ILE A 273 -18.83 -3.31 -10.44
C ILE A 273 -18.27 -3.57 -9.04
N ARG A 274 -16.97 -3.35 -8.83
CA ARG A 274 -16.36 -3.50 -7.50
C ARG A 274 -17.02 -2.58 -6.47
N ARG A 275 -17.37 -1.36 -6.86
CA ARG A 275 -18.11 -0.42 -6.00
C ARG A 275 -19.52 -0.90 -5.69
N ALA A 276 -20.24 -1.45 -6.66
CA ALA A 276 -21.55 -2.03 -6.42
C ALA A 276 -21.49 -3.21 -5.45
N GLN A 277 -20.49 -4.09 -5.60
CA GLN A 277 -20.28 -5.23 -4.68
C GLN A 277 -19.90 -4.78 -3.27
N GLU A 278 -18.97 -3.83 -3.13
CA GLU A 278 -18.57 -3.28 -1.84
C GLU A 278 -19.73 -2.57 -1.15
N ASN A 279 -20.46 -1.72 -1.88
CA ASN A 279 -21.63 -1.05 -1.36
C ASN A 279 -22.72 -2.05 -0.99
N SER A 280 -22.94 -3.10 -1.80
CA SER A 280 -23.94 -4.14 -1.49
C SER A 280 -23.57 -4.96 -0.26
N ALA A 281 -22.30 -5.27 -0.06
CA ALA A 281 -21.80 -5.88 1.18
C ALA A 281 -21.91 -4.92 2.38
N MET A 282 -21.79 -3.61 2.13
CA MET A 282 -21.94 -2.54 3.13
C MET A 282 -23.41 -2.12 3.36
N LEU A 283 -24.36 -2.47 2.49
CA LEU A 283 -25.78 -2.07 2.58
C LEU A 283 -26.45 -2.61 3.85
N GLY A 284 -25.89 -3.66 4.46
CA GLY A 284 -26.31 -4.19 5.75
C GLY A 284 -25.58 -3.58 6.96
N THR A 285 -24.62 -2.67 6.75
CA THR A 285 -23.83 -2.09 7.85
C THR A 285 -24.51 -0.85 8.45
N PRO A 286 -24.42 -0.64 9.78
CA PRO A 286 -25.01 0.53 10.45
C PRO A 286 -24.58 1.88 9.88
N ALA A 287 -23.38 1.97 9.29
CA ALA A 287 -22.84 3.19 8.71
C ALA A 287 -23.65 3.69 7.49
N VAL A 288 -24.06 2.79 6.59
CA VAL A 288 -24.87 3.15 5.40
C VAL A 288 -26.31 3.50 5.80
N ALA A 289 -26.86 2.83 6.81
CA ALA A 289 -28.15 3.18 7.38
C ALA A 289 -28.13 4.59 8.00
N GLN A 290 -27.05 4.93 8.71
CA GLN A 290 -26.86 6.26 9.29
C GLN A 290 -26.68 7.34 8.22
N GLU A 291 -25.92 7.08 7.14
CA GLU A 291 -25.77 8.01 6.02
C GLU A 291 -27.11 8.27 5.32
N ARG A 292 -27.91 7.23 5.08
CA ARG A 292 -29.28 7.38 4.55
C ARG A 292 -30.17 8.20 5.48
N ALA A 293 -30.10 7.97 6.80
CA ALA A 293 -30.85 8.73 7.77
C ALA A 293 -30.46 10.22 7.77
N LEU A 294 -29.16 10.53 7.67
CA LEU A 294 -28.65 11.91 7.60
C LEU A 294 -29.06 12.60 6.29
N LEU A 295 -28.95 11.92 5.15
CA LEU A 295 -29.40 12.45 3.85
C LEU A 295 -30.92 12.69 3.84
N PHE A 296 -31.70 11.77 4.40
CA PHE A 296 -33.13 11.94 4.54
C PHE A 296 -33.48 13.10 5.47
N ALA A 297 -32.80 13.22 6.62
CA ALA A 297 -33.00 14.34 7.54
C ALA A 297 -32.65 15.68 6.90
N GLU A 298 -31.56 15.76 6.12
CA GLU A 298 -31.18 16.98 5.39
C GLU A 298 -32.15 17.30 4.25
N ALA A 299 -32.59 16.30 3.49
CA ALA A 299 -33.62 16.48 2.46
C ALA A 299 -34.93 16.97 3.08
N TRP A 300 -35.35 16.38 4.20
CA TRP A 300 -36.53 16.79 4.95
C TRP A 300 -36.40 18.22 5.49
N ARG A 301 -35.22 18.59 6.03
CA ARG A 301 -34.93 19.95 6.49
C ARG A 301 -35.07 20.96 5.34
N ARG A 302 -34.54 20.66 4.16
CA ARG A 302 -34.64 21.51 2.97
C ARG A 302 -36.09 21.63 2.47
N LEU A 303 -36.86 20.55 2.51
CA LEU A 303 -38.27 20.54 2.10
C LEU A 303 -39.18 21.29 3.09
N THR A 304 -38.87 21.23 4.39
CA THR A 304 -39.71 21.84 5.44
C THR A 304 -39.30 23.26 5.83
N GLY A 305 -38.22 23.79 5.26
CA GLY A 305 -37.78 25.18 5.46
C GLY A 305 -37.38 25.54 6.89
N ARG A 306 -37.20 24.55 7.79
CA ARG A 306 -36.76 24.79 9.16
C ARG A 306 -35.25 25.02 9.19
N GLY A 307 -34.86 26.29 9.03
CA GLY A 307 -33.54 26.77 9.39
C GLY A 307 -33.40 26.87 10.91
N SER A 308 -32.28 26.38 11.43
CA SER A 308 -31.71 26.83 12.72
C SER A 308 -30.74 27.96 12.44
#